data_AF-Q13BX5-F1
#
_entry.id   AF-Q13BX5-F1
#
_cell.length_a   1.000
_cell.length_b   1.000
_cell.length_c   1.000
_cell.angle_alpha   90.00
_cell.angle_beta   90.00
_cell.angle_gamma   90.00
#
_symmetry.space_group_name_H-M   'P 1'
#
loop_
_entity.id
_entity.type
_entity.pdbx_description
1 polymer ?
#
loop_
_entity_poly.entity_id
_entity_poly.type
_entity_poly.pdbx_seq_one_letter_code
_entity_poly.pdbx_strand_id
1 'polypeptide(L)' 'MIELLPDQMARVSLDGVIKVVSVALVAPITVGDYVIVHVGFALTRIDPEEAQRTLALLAEMGQIATEVAP' A
#
# COMPACT_ATOMS: atom_id res chain seq x y z
N MET A 1 0.60 -3.96 -6.03
CA MET A 1 1.68 -4.22 -7.01
C MET A 1 2.56 -2.97 -7.11
N ILE A 2 3.88 -3.13 -7.07
CA ILE A 2 4.86 -2.04 -7.20
C ILE A 2 5.70 -2.28 -8.45
N GLU A 3 5.84 -1.25 -9.29
CA GLU A 3 6.70 -1.21 -10.46
C GLU A 3 7.73 -0.08 -10.28
N LEU A 4 9.02 -0.38 -10.40
CA LEU A 4 10.11 0.58 -10.21
C LEU A 4 10.29 1.47 -11.45
N LEU A 5 10.47 2.77 -11.23
CA LEU A 5 10.73 3.77 -12.26
C LEU A 5 12.10 4.45 -12.01
N PRO A 6 12.64 5.20 -12.99
CA PRO A 6 13.80 6.06 -12.79
C PRO A 6 13.60 7.10 -11.67
N ASP A 7 14.68 7.74 -11.23
CA ASP A 7 14.68 8.85 -10.26
C ASP A 7 14.04 8.54 -8.90
N GLN A 8 14.16 7.28 -8.43
CA GLN A 8 13.57 6.82 -7.17
C GLN A 8 12.05 7.02 -7.12
N MET A 9 11.39 6.82 -8.26
CA MET A 9 9.95 6.81 -8.37
C MET A 9 9.47 5.36 -8.48
N ALA A 10 8.24 5.11 -8.04
CA ALA A 10 7.59 3.83 -8.23
C ALA A 10 6.12 4.03 -8.57
N ARG A 11 5.61 3.18 -9.44
CA ARG A 11 4.18 3.07 -9.72
C ARG A 11 3.60 2.03 -8.78
N VAL A 12 2.65 2.46 -7.94
CA VAL A 12 1.99 1.64 -6.92
C VAL A 12 0.51 1.49 -7.25
N SER A 13 -0.01 0.28 -7.08
CA SER A 13 -1.43 -0.02 -7.21
C SER A 13 -2.07 -0.16 -5.83
N LEU A 14 -3.10 0.67 -5.59
CA LEU A 14 -3.91 0.74 -4.38
C LEU A 14 -5.36 0.46 -4.79
N ASP A 15 -5.85 -0.76 -4.55
CA ASP A 15 -7.23 -1.16 -4.86
C ASP A 15 -7.67 -0.81 -6.30
N GLY A 16 -6.86 -1.17 -7.29
CA GLY A 16 -7.08 -0.86 -8.71
C GLY A 16 -6.70 0.56 -9.15
N VAL A 17 -6.48 1.49 -8.21
CA VAL A 17 -5.97 2.83 -8.53
C VAL A 17 -4.45 2.81 -8.65
N ILE A 18 -3.94 3.30 -9.78
CA ILE A 18 -2.50 3.42 -10.02
C ILE A 18 -2.04 4.84 -9.66
N LYS A 19 -1.00 4.94 -8.83
CA LYS A 19 -0.34 6.21 -8.45
C LYS A 19 1.16 6.11 -8.65
N VAL A 20 1.78 7.22 -9.04
CA VAL A 20 3.24 7.35 -9.06
C VAL A 20 3.66 8.07 -7.78
N VAL A 21 4.59 7.48 -7.04
CA VAL A 21 5.04 7.96 -5.74
C VAL A 21 6.56 7.96 -5.67
N SER A 22 7.13 8.86 -4.87
CA SER A 22 8.56 8.83 -4.57
C SER A 22 8.86 7.76 -3.52
N VAL A 23 9.85 6.91 -3.80
CA VAL A 23 10.36 5.88 -2.89
C VAL A 23 11.75 6.23 -2.34
N ALA A 24 12.22 7.47 -2.56
CA ALA A 24 13.54 7.92 -2.13
C ALA A 24 13.79 7.77 -0.61
N LEU A 25 12.73 7.81 0.20
CA LEU A 25 12.81 7.68 1.67
C LEU A 25 12.90 6.22 2.17
N VAL A 26 12.58 5.26 1.31
CA VAL A 26 12.44 3.84 1.69
C VAL A 26 13.28 2.90 0.81
N ALA A 27 14.15 3.47 -0.03
CA ALA A 27 15.08 2.69 -0.83
C ALA A 27 16.11 1.95 0.06
N PRO A 28 16.56 0.75 -0.33
CA PRO A 28 16.17 -0.01 -1.51
C PRO A 28 14.82 -0.74 -1.36
N ILE A 29 14.04 -0.76 -2.45
CA ILE A 29 12.73 -1.41 -2.56
C ILE A 29 12.70 -2.32 -3.79
N THR A 30 11.98 -3.44 -3.68
CA THR A 30 11.84 -4.47 -4.71
C THR A 30 10.40 -4.65 -5.14
N VAL A 31 10.20 -5.23 -6.33
CA VAL A 31 8.87 -5.62 -6.81
C VAL A 31 8.28 -6.65 -5.84
N GLY A 32 7.10 -6.36 -5.30
CA GLY A 32 6.42 -7.22 -4.32
C GLY A 32 6.46 -6.68 -2.89
N ASP A 33 7.28 -5.67 -2.61
CA ASP A 33 7.22 -4.95 -1.33
C ASP A 33 5.88 -4.21 -1.17
N TYR A 34 5.51 -3.95 0.08
CA TYR A 34 4.38 -3.10 0.45
C TYR A 34 4.90 -1.84 1.14
N VAL A 35 4.32 -0.70 0.82
CA VAL A 35 4.70 0.60 1.41
C VAL A 35 3.48 1.39 1.84
N ILE A 36 3.62 2.13 2.94
CA ILE A 36 2.64 3.14 3.32
C ILE A 36 2.91 4.41 2.50
N VAL A 37 1.90 4.87 1.78
CA VAL A 37 1.97 6.11 0.99
C VAL A 37 1.27 7.24 1.75
N HIS A 38 1.94 8.38 1.87
CA HIS A 38 1.37 9.62 2.38
C HIS A 38 1.71 10.77 1.44
N VAL A 39 0.69 11.49 0.94
CA VAL A 39 0.83 12.67 0.05
C VAL A 39 1.84 12.53 -1.11
N GLY A 40 1.94 11.33 -1.70
CA GLY A 40 2.82 11.05 -2.84
C GLY A 40 4.21 10.51 -2.50
N PHE A 41 4.50 10.28 -1.21
CA PHE A 41 5.74 9.67 -0.74
C PHE A 41 5.49 8.33 -0.07
N ALA A 42 6.34 7.34 -0.33
CA ALA A 42 6.41 6.14 0.47
C ALA A 42 7.19 6.45 1.76
N LEU A 43 6.55 6.26 2.92
CA LEU A 43 7.13 6.60 4.23
C LEU A 43 7.89 5.44 4.85
N THR A 44 7.30 4.24 4.81
CA THR A 44 7.83 3.03 5.45
C THR A 44 7.44 1.80 4.66
N ARG A 45 8.32 0.80 4.65
CA ARG A 45 8.04 -0.56 4.15
C ARG A 45 7.26 -1.36 5.19
N ILE A 46 6.27 -2.11 4.73
CA ILE A 46 5.51 -3.05 5.55
C ILE A 46 5.86 -4.47 5.11
N ASP A 47 5.94 -5.37 6.10
CA ASP A 47 6.04 -6.79 5.84
C ASP A 47 4.77 -7.29 5.12
N PRO A 48 4.90 -8.02 3.99
CA PRO A 48 3.75 -8.53 3.26
C PRO A 48 2.75 -9.30 4.12
N GLU A 49 3.20 -10.12 5.09
CA GLU A 49 2.31 -10.86 5.99
C GLU A 49 1.55 -9.91 6.93
N GLU A 50 2.22 -8.88 7.45
CA GLU A 50 1.61 -7.89 8.32
C GLU A 50 0.58 -7.04 7.58
N ALA A 51 0.89 -6.63 6.33
CA ALA A 51 -0.06 -6.00 5.43
C ALA A 51 -1.29 -6.86 5.23
N GLN A 52 -1.12 -8.15 4.92
CA GLN A 52 -2.24 -9.08 4.70
C GLN A 52 -3.07 -9.28 5.96
N ARG A 53 -2.44 -9.42 7.14
CA ARG A 53 -3.16 -9.50 8.42
C ARG A 53 -3.97 -8.23 8.69
N THR A 54 -3.38 -7.07 8.46
CA THR A 54 -4.08 -5.79 8.64
C THR A 54 -5.25 -5.66 7.69
N LEU A 55 -5.07 -6.03 6.41
CA LEU A 55 -6.15 -6.04 5.42
C LEU A 55 -7.26 -7.05 5.78
N ALA A 56 -6.91 -8.23 6.27
CA ALA A 56 -7.86 -9.23 6.72
C ALA A 56 -8.67 -8.73 7.93
N LEU A 57 -8.01 -8.15 8.94
CA LEU A 57 -8.67 -7.52 10.08
C LEU A 57 -9.59 -6.37 9.66
N LEU A 58 -9.13 -5.51 8.73
CA LEU A 58 -9.96 -4.43 8.19
C LEU A 58 -11.17 -4.98 7.41
N ALA A 59 -11.01 -6.10 6.70
CA ALA A 59 -12.12 -6.76 6.01
C ALA A 59 -13.13 -7.37 7.00
N GLU A 60 -12.66 -8.02 8.07
CA GLU A 60 -13.50 -8.52 9.17
C GLU A 60 -14.23 -7.37 9.88
N MET A 61 -13.56 -6.26 10.16
CA MET A 61 -14.19 -5.07 10.74
C MET A 61 -15.15 -4.37 9.76
N GLY A 62 -14.85 -4.41 8.45
CA GLY A 62 -15.75 -3.93 7.40
C GLY A 62 -17.04 -4.75 7.26
N GLN A 63 -17.00 -6.03 7.61
CA GLN A 63 -18.21 -6.85 7.79
C GLN A 63 -19.06 -6.38 8.98
N ILE A 64 -18.42 -5.83 10.03
CA ILE A 64 -19.12 -5.19 11.16
C ILE A 64 -19.66 -3.80 10.77
N ALA A 65 -19.03 -3.11 9.81
CA ALA A 65 -19.48 -1.81 9.29
C ALA A 65 -20.53 -1.89 8.16
N THR A 66 -20.95 -3.09 7.73
CA THR A 66 -22.00 -3.28 6.71
C THR A 66 -23.37 -3.63 7.32
N GLU A 67 -23.56 -3.40 8.64
CA GLU A 67 -24.89 -3.28 9.23
C GLU A 67 -25.20 -1.82 9.60
N VAL A 68 -25.14 -0.93 8.61
CA VAL A 68 -25.87 0.34 8.66
C VAL A 68 -26.49 0.62 7.30
N ALA A 69 -27.65 -0.01 7.03
CA ALA A 69 -28.87 0.77 6.78
C ALA A 69 -30.12 -0.15 6.69
N PRO A 70 -31.25 0.28 7.29
CA PRO A 70 -32.60 -0.26 7.04
C PRO A 70 -33.19 0.17 5.68
#